data_AF-A0A354RA84-F1
#
_entry.id   AF-A0A354RA84-F1
#
_cell.length_a   1.000
_cell.length_b   1.000
_cell.length_c   1.000
_cell.angle_alpha   90.00
_cell.angle_beta   90.00
_cell.angle_gamma   90.00
#
_symmetry.space_group_name_H-M   'P 1'
#
loop_
_entity.id
_entity.type
_entity.pdbx_description
1 polymer ?
#
loop_
_entity_poly.entity_id
_entity_poly.type
_entity_poly.pdbx_seq_one_letter_code
_entity_poly.pdbx_strand_id
1 'polypeptide(L)'
;MNPLAPVQSLLQSFKGRQHRKYVKKCAPVVSRINELEKQYQSLSDEELKGKTEEFMERCKNGESLEDLLPEAFAVVKNGARRLCGKTISVCDHPIEWEMVHYDVQLIGGMALHDRHIAEMA
;
A
#
# COMPACT_ATOMS: atom_id res chain seq x y z
N MET A 1 -10.55 38.70 25.75
CA MET A 1 -9.56 37.60 25.58
C MET A 1 -10.29 36.28 25.77
N ASN A 2 -10.23 35.36 24.81
CA ASN A 2 -10.93 34.07 24.91
C ASN A 2 -10.23 33.18 25.97
N PRO A 3 -10.86 32.90 27.13
CA PRO A 3 -10.23 32.15 28.21
C PRO A 3 -9.95 30.69 27.86
N LEU A 4 -10.54 30.18 26.76
CA LEU A 4 -10.35 28.82 26.26
C LEU A 4 -9.25 28.70 25.18
N ALA A 5 -8.65 29.83 24.74
CA ALA A 5 -7.62 29.83 23.70
C ALA A 5 -6.43 28.87 23.97
N PRO A 6 -5.92 28.72 25.22
CA PRO A 6 -4.83 27.79 25.50
C PRO A 6 -5.24 26.32 25.30
N VAL A 7 -6.47 25.97 25.70
CA VAL A 7 -7.03 24.61 25.59
C VAL A 7 -7.34 24.26 24.14
N GLN A 8 -7.85 25.22 23.37
CA GLN A 8 -8.11 25.08 21.93
C GLN A 8 -6.81 24.85 21.14
N SER A 9 -5.75 25.61 21.45
CA SER A 9 -4.42 25.45 20.86
C SER A 9 -3.80 24.09 21.16
N LEU A 10 -3.94 23.60 22.40
CA LEU A 10 -3.51 22.26 22.80
C LEU A 10 -4.22 21.19 21.97
N LEU A 11 -5.56 21.19 21.90
CA LEU A 11 -6.33 20.23 21.10
C LEU A 11 -5.98 20.26 19.61
N GLN A 12 -5.77 21.45 19.03
CA GLN A 12 -5.33 21.60 17.64
C GLN A 12 -3.94 21.02 17.39
N SER A 13 -3.03 21.12 18.35
CA SER A 13 -1.67 20.56 18.24
C SER A 13 -1.62 19.02 18.27
N PHE A 14 -2.68 18.38 18.76
CA PHE A 14 -2.87 16.92 18.73
C PHE A 14 -3.53 16.45 17.43
N LYS A 15 -4.42 17.26 16.83
CA LYS A 15 -5.07 16.95 15.56
C LYS A 15 -4.03 16.82 14.43
N GLY A 16 -4.04 15.69 13.72
CA GLY A 16 -3.12 15.40 12.62
C GLY A 16 -1.69 14.96 12.99
N ARG A 17 -1.32 14.98 14.29
CA ARG A 17 -0.01 14.49 14.74
C ARG A 17 0.15 12.98 14.48
N GLN A 18 -0.91 12.21 14.73
CA GLN A 18 -0.88 10.75 14.55
C GLN A 18 -0.80 10.37 13.08
N HIS A 19 -1.58 11.02 12.21
CA HIS A 19 -1.50 10.82 10.77
C HIS A 19 -0.08 11.10 10.24
N ARG A 20 0.51 12.26 10.57
CA ARG A 20 1.90 12.58 10.15
C ARG A 20 2.91 11.56 10.66
N LYS A 21 2.75 11.05 11.89
CA LYS A 21 3.62 9.99 12.43
C LYS A 21 3.45 8.68 11.65
N TYR A 22 2.23 8.30 11.34
CA TYR A 22 1.92 7.09 10.58
C TYR A 22 2.53 7.16 9.17
N VAL A 23 2.28 8.25 8.43
CA VAL A 23 2.87 8.46 7.10
C VAL A 23 4.40 8.37 7.14
N LYS A 24 5.03 8.98 8.16
CA LYS A 24 6.50 8.86 8.35
C LYS A 24 6.96 7.44 8.62
N LYS A 25 6.17 6.63 9.34
CA LYS A 25 6.45 5.20 9.58
C LYS A 25 6.33 4.39 8.29
N CYS A 26 5.36 4.71 7.44
CA CYS A 26 5.13 4.03 6.17
C CYS A 26 6.16 4.37 5.10
N ALA A 27 6.73 5.59 5.11
CA ALA A 27 7.68 6.04 4.09
C ALA A 27 8.82 5.05 3.76
N PRO A 28 9.58 4.48 4.72
CA PRO A 28 10.60 3.49 4.40
C PRO A 28 10.04 2.20 3.79
N VAL A 29 8.84 1.78 4.21
CA VAL A 29 8.16 0.60 3.64
C VAL A 29 7.74 0.85 2.20
N VAL A 30 7.21 2.05 1.89
CA VAL A 30 6.89 2.48 0.52
C VAL A 30 8.14 2.47 -0.36
N SER A 31 9.26 3.01 0.12
CA SER A 31 10.53 2.96 -0.61
C SER A 31 10.93 1.53 -0.93
N ARG A 32 10.83 0.62 0.07
CA ARG A 32 11.13 -0.80 -0.12
C ARG A 32 10.20 -1.47 -1.14
N ILE A 33 8.90 -1.20 -1.09
CA ILE A 33 7.92 -1.70 -2.07
C ILE A 33 8.30 -1.26 -3.48
N ASN A 34 8.65 0.01 -3.66
CA ASN A 34 9.00 0.56 -4.98
C ASN A 34 10.30 -0.02 -5.52
N GLU A 35 11.30 -0.27 -4.67
CA GLU A 35 12.53 -0.96 -5.05
C GLU A 35 12.27 -2.40 -5.49
N LEU A 36 11.47 -3.15 -4.71
CA LEU A 36 11.09 -4.53 -5.04
C LEU A 36 10.26 -4.60 -6.32
N GLU A 37 9.30 -3.68 -6.50
CA GLU A 37 8.48 -3.62 -7.72
C GLU A 37 9.35 -3.43 -8.95
N LYS A 38 10.36 -2.56 -8.88
CA LYS A 38 11.32 -2.35 -9.96
C LYS A 38 12.13 -3.61 -10.26
N GLN A 39 12.53 -4.37 -9.24
CA GLN A 39 13.19 -5.66 -9.44
C GLN A 39 12.23 -6.68 -10.09
N TYR A 40 10.96 -6.68 -9.68
CA TYR A 40 9.95 -7.61 -10.22
C TYR A 40 9.53 -7.31 -11.65
N GLN A 41 9.89 -6.15 -12.21
CA GLN A 41 9.69 -5.86 -13.64
C GLN A 41 10.50 -6.78 -14.55
N SER A 42 11.60 -7.38 -14.07
CA SER A 42 12.37 -8.35 -14.86
C SER A 42 11.82 -9.78 -14.79
N LEU A 43 10.81 -10.05 -13.96
CA LEU A 43 10.22 -11.37 -13.82
C LEU A 43 9.23 -11.67 -14.95
N SER A 44 9.10 -12.94 -15.35
CA SER A 44 8.01 -13.42 -16.20
C SER A 44 6.65 -13.36 -15.49
N ASP A 45 5.56 -13.58 -16.23
CA ASP A 45 4.20 -13.66 -15.66
C ASP A 45 4.08 -14.85 -14.70
N GLU A 46 4.72 -15.97 -15.04
CA GLU A 46 4.75 -17.19 -14.24
C GLU A 46 5.56 -16.99 -12.95
N GLU A 47 6.72 -16.35 -13.04
CA GLU A 47 7.57 -16.05 -11.88
C GLU A 47 6.87 -15.10 -10.90
N LEU A 48 6.19 -14.06 -11.42
CA LEU A 48 5.43 -13.15 -10.57
C LEU A 48 4.24 -13.84 -9.90
N LYS A 49 3.52 -14.74 -10.60
CA LYS A 49 2.44 -15.55 -10.00
C LYS A 49 2.98 -16.49 -8.92
N GLY A 50 4.13 -17.12 -9.18
CA GLY A 50 4.80 -18.05 -8.26
C GLY A 50 5.13 -17.44 -6.89
N LYS A 51 5.31 -16.11 -6.81
CA LYS A 51 5.46 -15.41 -5.52
C LYS A 51 4.32 -15.66 -4.54
N THR A 52 3.10 -15.90 -5.03
CA THR A 52 1.96 -16.21 -4.16
C THR A 52 2.18 -17.51 -3.39
N GLU A 53 2.65 -18.55 -4.08
CA GLU A 53 2.95 -19.85 -3.46
C GLU A 53 4.12 -19.73 -2.49
N GLU A 54 5.18 -19.00 -2.89
CA GLU A 54 6.33 -18.69 -2.03
C GLU A 54 5.90 -18.02 -0.71
N PHE A 55 5.06 -16.98 -0.79
CA PHE A 55 4.60 -16.26 0.40
C PHE A 55 3.69 -17.11 1.29
N MET A 56 2.82 -17.94 0.69
CA MET A 56 1.98 -18.86 1.45
C MET A 56 2.82 -19.90 2.20
N GLU A 57 3.88 -20.43 1.60
CA GLU A 57 4.79 -21.37 2.25
C GLU A 57 5.57 -20.70 3.38
N ARG A 58 6.16 -19.52 3.12
CA ARG A 58 6.87 -18.72 4.13
C ARG A 58 5.99 -18.37 5.33
N CYS A 59 4.74 -17.97 5.09
CA CYS A 59 3.78 -17.71 6.16
C CYS A 59 3.44 -18.97 6.97
N LYS A 60 3.24 -20.13 6.31
CA LYS A 60 3.05 -21.41 7.00
C LYS A 60 4.26 -21.80 7.86
N ASN A 61 5.46 -21.42 7.43
CA ASN A 61 6.71 -21.66 8.14
C ASN A 61 6.97 -20.63 9.27
N GLY A 62 6.04 -19.72 9.53
CA GLY A 62 6.06 -18.82 10.70
C GLY A 62 6.53 -17.40 10.41
N GLU A 63 6.79 -17.04 9.16
CA GLU A 63 7.06 -15.65 8.79
C GLU A 63 5.78 -14.79 8.94
N SER A 64 5.92 -13.58 9.49
CA SER A 64 4.77 -12.72 9.75
C SER A 64 4.26 -12.04 8.47
N LEU A 65 3.00 -11.62 8.45
CA LEU A 65 2.44 -10.89 7.31
C LEU A 65 3.11 -9.53 7.14
N GLU A 66 3.59 -8.95 8.24
CA GLU A 66 4.31 -7.69 8.32
C GLU A 66 5.69 -7.79 7.67
N ASP A 67 6.37 -8.93 7.83
CA ASP A 67 7.64 -9.21 7.15
C ASP A 67 7.41 -9.38 5.63
N LEU A 68 6.32 -10.05 5.23
CA LEU A 68 5.95 -10.28 3.83
C LEU A 68 5.37 -9.04 3.13
N LEU A 69 4.88 -8.07 3.89
CA LEU A 69 4.11 -6.94 3.38
C LEU A 69 4.80 -6.20 2.22
N PRO A 70 6.10 -5.84 2.29
CA PRO A 70 6.75 -5.10 1.21
C PRO A 70 6.79 -5.89 -0.11
N GLU A 71 7.05 -7.20 -0.04
CA GLU A 71 7.13 -8.07 -1.21
C GLU A 71 5.75 -8.34 -1.79
N ALA A 72 4.76 -8.60 -0.93
CA ALA A 72 3.37 -8.79 -1.36
C ALA A 72 2.81 -7.54 -2.06
N PHE A 73 3.04 -6.35 -1.51
CA PHE A 73 2.60 -5.08 -2.12
C PHE A 73 3.35 -4.80 -3.44
N ALA A 74 4.63 -5.17 -3.54
CA ALA A 74 5.39 -5.06 -4.78
C ALA A 74 4.84 -5.97 -5.88
N VAL A 75 4.44 -7.21 -5.55
CA VAL A 75 3.76 -8.12 -6.49
C VAL A 75 2.46 -7.52 -6.99
N VAL A 76 1.61 -7.00 -6.10
CA VAL A 76 0.34 -6.38 -6.48
C VAL A 76 0.55 -5.13 -7.36
N LYS A 77 1.52 -4.28 -7.01
CA LYS A 77 1.85 -3.10 -7.81
C LYS A 77 2.37 -3.47 -9.20
N ASN A 78 3.23 -4.50 -9.29
CA ASN A 78 3.71 -5.00 -10.58
C ASN A 78 2.58 -5.63 -11.40
N GLY A 79 1.67 -6.38 -10.76
CA GLY A 79 0.47 -6.91 -11.40
C GLY A 79 -0.39 -5.81 -12.01
N ALA A 80 -0.67 -4.75 -11.25
CA ALA A 80 -1.37 -3.56 -11.76
C ALA A 80 -0.64 -2.90 -12.94
N ARG A 81 0.70 -2.82 -12.89
CA ARG A 81 1.51 -2.33 -14.01
C ARG A 81 1.35 -3.18 -15.27
N ARG A 82 1.32 -4.50 -15.16
CA ARG A 82 1.12 -5.41 -16.31
C ARG A 82 -0.29 -5.37 -16.88
N LEU A 83 -1.26 -4.87 -16.12
CA LEU A 83 -2.62 -4.62 -16.60
C LEU A 83 -2.77 -3.25 -17.27
N CYS A 84 -1.83 -2.32 -17.05
CA CYS A 84 -1.88 -0.97 -17.60
C CYS A 84 -1.96 -0.97 -19.13
N GLY A 85 -2.95 -0.25 -19.68
CA GLY A 85 -3.26 -0.18 -21.11
C GLY A 85 -4.09 -1.34 -21.64
N LYS A 86 -4.56 -2.26 -20.78
CA LYS A 86 -5.47 -3.34 -21.20
C LYS A 86 -6.92 -2.95 -20.94
N THR A 87 -7.81 -3.37 -21.83
CA THR A 87 -9.25 -3.30 -21.64
C THR A 87 -9.76 -4.61 -21.05
N ILE A 88 -10.48 -4.53 -19.93
CA ILE A 88 -11.04 -5.67 -19.20
C ILE A 88 -12.56 -5.49 -19.16
N SER A 89 -13.32 -6.55 -19.45
CA SER A 89 -14.78 -6.52 -19.29
C SER A 89 -15.16 -6.73 -17.82
N VAL A 90 -15.89 -5.79 -17.23
CA VAL A 90 -16.44 -5.88 -15.88
C VAL A 90 -17.93 -5.61 -15.95
N CYS A 91 -18.75 -6.61 -15.62
CA CYS A 91 -20.21 -6.52 -15.74
C CYS A 91 -20.66 -6.09 -17.15
N ASP A 92 -20.07 -6.67 -18.20
CA ASP A 92 -20.30 -6.35 -19.62
C ASP A 92 -19.95 -4.91 -20.02
N HIS A 93 -19.24 -4.18 -19.16
CA HIS A 93 -18.70 -2.86 -19.45
C HIS A 93 -17.18 -2.96 -19.69
N PRO A 94 -16.67 -2.49 -20.86
CA PRO A 94 -15.25 -2.40 -21.07
C PRO A 94 -14.68 -1.31 -20.15
N ILE A 95 -13.72 -1.70 -19.30
CA ILE A 95 -12.97 -0.79 -18.45
C ILE A 95 -11.52 -0.84 -18.89
N GLU A 96 -10.96 0.32 -19.20
CA GLU A 96 -9.53 0.46 -19.44
C GLU A 96 -8.79 0.56 -18.10
N TRP A 97 -7.77 -0.28 -17.94
CA TRP A 97 -6.93 -0.22 -16.75
C TRP A 97 -5.78 0.77 -17.00
N GLU A 98 -5.87 1.97 -16.44
CA GLU A 98 -4.84 3.02 -16.57
C GLU A 98 -4.16 3.33 -15.23
N MET A 99 -4.02 2.35 -14.33
CA MET A 99 -3.49 2.60 -12.99
C MET A 99 -2.29 1.73 -12.61
N VAL A 100 -1.28 2.39 -12.05
CA VAL A 100 -0.23 1.78 -11.24
C VAL A 100 -0.28 2.44 -9.88
N HIS A 101 -0.25 1.63 -8.81
CA HIS A 101 -0.49 2.13 -7.47
C HIS A 101 0.48 3.26 -7.07
N TYR A 102 -0.08 4.41 -6.72
CA TYR A 102 0.65 5.54 -6.14
C TYR A 102 1.11 5.24 -4.72
N ASP A 103 2.14 5.94 -4.26
CA ASP A 103 2.67 5.80 -2.89
C ASP A 103 1.59 6.02 -1.83
N VAL A 104 0.67 6.97 -2.05
CA VAL A 104 -0.47 7.21 -1.15
C VAL A 104 -1.45 6.05 -1.08
N GLN A 105 -1.62 5.28 -2.17
CA GLN A 105 -2.45 4.08 -2.20
C GLN A 105 -1.79 2.92 -1.45
N LEU A 106 -0.45 2.81 -1.52
CA LEU A 106 0.30 1.85 -0.71
C LEU A 106 0.14 2.18 0.79
N ILE A 107 0.19 3.45 1.16
CA ILE A 107 -0.07 3.90 2.54
C ILE A 107 -1.50 3.58 2.96
N GLY A 108 -2.48 3.81 2.09
CA GLY A 108 -3.87 3.42 2.33
C GLY A 108 -4.02 1.92 2.58
N GLY A 109 -3.39 1.08 1.75
CA GLY A 109 -3.38 -0.37 1.92
C GLY A 109 -2.74 -0.82 3.24
N MET A 110 -1.61 -0.21 3.63
CA MET A 110 -0.99 -0.47 4.93
C MET A 110 -1.89 -0.05 6.10
N ALA A 111 -2.60 1.07 5.98
CA ALA A 111 -3.55 1.50 7.01
C ALA A 111 -4.68 0.49 7.20
N LEU A 112 -5.23 -0.06 6.11
CA LEU A 112 -6.24 -1.11 6.16
C LEU A 112 -5.69 -2.40 6.79
N HIS A 113 -4.47 -2.79 6.43
CA HIS A 113 -3.78 -3.94 7.03
C HIS A 113 -3.60 -3.78 8.55
N ASP A 114 -3.26 -2.56 8.99
CA ASP A 114 -3.11 -2.21 10.41
C ASP A 114 -4.45 -2.05 11.16
N ARG A 115 -5.59 -2.38 10.53
CA ARG A 115 -6.96 -2.24 11.08
C ARG A 115 -7.35 -0.77 11.35
N HIS A 116 -6.80 0.16 10.59
CA HIS A 116 -7.23 1.57 10.59
C HIS A 116 -8.22 1.87 9.46
N ILE A 117 -8.84 3.04 9.52
CA ILE A 117 -9.63 3.60 8.41
C ILE A 117 -8.71 4.44 7.53
N ALA A 118 -8.66 4.13 6.23
CA ALA A 118 -7.93 4.91 5.24
C ALA A 118 -8.82 6.00 4.64
N GLU A 119 -8.74 7.23 5.16
CA GLU A 119 -9.36 8.41 4.54
C GLU A 119 -8.41 8.94 3.44
N MET A 120 -8.86 8.89 2.18
CA MET A 120 -8.10 9.32 1.01
C MET A 120 -9.02 10.15 0.10
N ALA A 121 -8.52 11.30 -0.37
CA ALA A 121 -9.22 12.23 -1.25
C ALA A 121 -8.34 12.60 -2.46
#